data_AF-A0A1J3IWP8-F1
#
_entry.id   AF-A0A1J3IWP8-F1
#
_cell.length_a   1.000
_cell.length_b   1.000
_cell.length_c   1.000
_cell.angle_alpha   90.00
_cell.angle_beta   90.00
_cell.angle_gamma   90.00
#
_symmetry.space_group_name_H-M   'P 1'
#
loop_
_entity.id
_entity.type
_entity.pdbx_description
1 polymer ?
#
loop_
_entity_poly.entity_id
_entity_poly.type
_entity_poly.pdbx_seq_one_letter_code
_entity_poly.pdbx_strand_id
1 'polypeptide(L)'
;IISKNKEGVYSTLGYWGMYLLGVHLGYRLFYAKHSYTPSTTSSIARVFLVSLLLWIVTILVDNYVERISRRTCNMPYVTWVLAQDLQALGVIMLSSYIPMNKLSSLEEAIDQNLLATFLLANVFTGMVNLAVDTIFASPLSSLVILTAYAFALSAIIGTIHFSGFRLKFW
;
A
#
# COMPACT_ATOMS: atom_id res chain seq x y z
N ILE A 1 2.61 29.10 -16.65
CA ILE A 1 2.54 28.48 -15.30
C ILE A 1 1.75 27.17 -15.36
N ILE A 2 0.52 27.17 -15.90
CA ILE A 2 -0.32 25.97 -16.02
C ILE A 2 0.32 24.85 -16.89
N SER A 3 1.06 25.18 -17.96
CA SER A 3 1.76 24.17 -18.77
C SER A 3 2.89 23.44 -18.03
N LYS A 4 3.50 24.06 -17.01
CA LYS A 4 4.60 23.47 -16.22
C LYS A 4 4.10 22.51 -15.14
N ASN A 5 2.84 22.61 -14.73
CA ASN A 5 2.19 21.71 -13.77
C ASN A 5 1.00 20.97 -14.40
N LYS A 6 1.07 20.72 -15.71
CA LYS A 6 -0.01 20.09 -16.46
C LYS A 6 -0.30 18.70 -15.88
N GLU A 7 0.75 17.90 -15.68
CA GLU A 7 0.63 16.55 -15.11
C GLU A 7 -0.02 16.55 -13.72
N GLY A 8 0.36 17.50 -12.85
CA GLY A 8 -0.24 17.65 -11.53
C GLY A 8 -1.74 17.96 -11.61
N VAL A 9 -2.16 18.88 -12.48
CA VAL A 9 -3.60 19.20 -12.66
C VAL A 9 -4.38 18.00 -13.18
N TYR A 10 -3.87 17.26 -14.17
CA TYR A 10 -4.55 16.07 -14.68
C TYR A 10 -4.62 14.94 -13.65
N SER A 11 -3.57 14.77 -12.82
CA SER A 11 -3.53 13.72 -11.79
C SER A 11 -4.57 13.91 -10.69
N THR A 12 -5.07 15.14 -10.48
CA THR A 12 -6.08 15.43 -9.44
C THR A 12 -7.37 14.62 -9.63
N LEU A 13 -7.81 14.43 -10.88
CA LEU A 13 -8.99 13.62 -11.19
C LEU A 13 -8.77 12.14 -10.88
N GLY A 14 -7.56 11.65 -11.14
CA GLY A 14 -7.16 10.27 -10.78
C GLY A 14 -7.16 10.04 -9.28
N TYR A 15 -6.56 10.96 -8.51
CA TYR A 15 -6.57 10.88 -7.04
C TYR A 15 -7.98 10.99 -6.46
N TRP A 16 -8.82 11.87 -7.01
CA TRP A 16 -10.21 11.97 -6.57
C TRP A 16 -11.01 10.70 -6.87
N GLY A 17 -10.83 10.12 -8.06
CA GLY A 17 -11.41 8.83 -8.42
C GLY A 17 -10.94 7.71 -7.50
N MET A 18 -9.65 7.64 -7.21
CA MET A 18 -9.06 6.67 -6.27
C MET A 18 -9.69 6.78 -4.88
N TYR A 19 -9.86 8.01 -4.36
CA TYR A 19 -10.51 8.25 -3.08
C TYR A 19 -11.96 7.77 -3.06
N LEU A 20 -12.76 8.17 -4.05
CA LEU A 20 -14.18 7.81 -4.12
C LEU A 20 -14.36 6.29 -4.27
N LEU A 21 -13.56 5.64 -5.11
CA LEU A 21 -13.57 4.19 -5.29
C LEU A 21 -13.14 3.48 -4.01
N GLY A 22 -12.08 3.95 -3.34
CA GLY A 22 -11.62 3.39 -2.07
C GLY A 22 -12.69 3.45 -0.98
N VAL A 23 -13.34 4.62 -0.82
CA VAL A 23 -14.45 4.79 0.14
C VAL A 23 -15.64 3.91 -0.24
N HIS A 24 -16.00 3.84 -1.53
CA HIS A 24 -17.12 3.00 -1.98
C HIS A 24 -16.85 1.52 -1.73
N LEU A 25 -15.67 1.03 -2.09
CA LEU A 25 -15.27 -0.36 -1.89
C LEU A 25 -15.18 -0.69 -0.39
N GLY A 26 -14.59 0.19 0.42
CA GLY A 26 -14.54 0.03 1.87
C GLY A 26 -15.93 -0.04 2.50
N TYR A 27 -16.83 0.88 2.12
CA TYR A 27 -18.22 0.87 2.57
C TYR A 27 -18.93 -0.42 2.15
N ARG A 28 -18.79 -0.86 0.89
CA ARG A 28 -19.42 -2.08 0.38
C ARG A 28 -18.89 -3.36 1.02
N LEU A 29 -17.59 -3.42 1.31
CA LEU A 29 -16.94 -4.61 1.86
C LEU A 29 -17.23 -4.77 3.36
N PHE A 30 -17.18 -3.67 4.11
CA PHE A 30 -17.25 -3.70 5.58
C PHE A 30 -18.60 -3.25 6.15
N TYR A 31 -19.29 -2.31 5.51
CA TYR A 31 -20.47 -1.64 6.10
C TYR A 31 -21.79 -2.00 5.40
N ALA A 32 -21.77 -2.40 4.13
CA ALA A 32 -22.96 -2.80 3.38
C ALA A 32 -23.46 -4.19 3.79
N LYS A 33 -23.98 -4.29 5.02
CA LYS A 33 -24.91 -5.36 5.42
C LYS A 33 -25.76 -4.92 6.61
N HIS A 34 -27.03 -4.63 6.31
CA HIS A 34 -28.12 -4.80 7.26
C HIS A 34 -28.46 -6.31 7.38
N SER A 35 -28.76 -6.74 8.61
CA SER A 35 -29.42 -8.01 8.98
C SER A 35 -28.61 -9.32 9.16
N TYR A 36 -27.33 -9.41 8.79
CA TYR A 36 -26.52 -10.62 9.12
C TYR A 36 -25.02 -10.29 9.20
N THR A 37 -24.39 -10.48 10.36
CA THR A 37 -22.93 -10.33 10.53
C THR A 37 -22.22 -11.42 9.72
N PRO A 38 -21.48 -11.07 8.65
CA PRO A 38 -20.72 -12.06 7.90
C PRO A 38 -19.60 -12.63 8.78
N SER A 39 -19.33 -13.93 8.65
CA SER A 39 -18.16 -14.54 9.29
C SER A 39 -16.86 -13.90 8.76
N THR A 40 -15.83 -13.84 9.61
CA THR A 40 -14.50 -13.30 9.25
C THR A 40 -13.98 -13.90 7.95
N THR A 41 -14.16 -15.21 7.77
CA THR A 41 -13.80 -15.94 6.53
C THR A 41 -14.53 -15.42 5.29
N SER A 42 -15.82 -15.11 5.39
CA SER A 42 -16.59 -14.59 4.26
C SER A 42 -16.15 -13.17 3.89
N SER A 43 -15.77 -12.35 4.87
CA SER A 43 -15.21 -11.02 4.61
C SER A 43 -13.84 -11.09 3.93
N ILE A 44 -12.95 -11.96 4.42
CA ILE A 44 -11.62 -12.20 3.82
C ILE A 44 -11.76 -12.68 2.37
N ALA A 45 -12.59 -13.70 2.13
CA ALA A 45 -12.83 -14.22 0.78
C ALA A 45 -13.35 -13.13 -0.18
N ARG A 46 -14.26 -12.26 0.27
CA ARG A 46 -14.76 -11.12 -0.53
C ARG A 46 -13.66 -10.11 -0.87
N VAL A 47 -12.82 -9.75 0.10
CA VAL A 47 -11.69 -8.82 -0.12
C VAL A 47 -10.72 -9.39 -1.16
N PHE A 48 -10.33 -10.66 -1.03
CA PHE A 48 -9.45 -11.32 -2.01
C PHE A 48 -10.08 -11.45 -3.39
N LEU A 49 -11.37 -11.76 -3.47
CA LEU A 49 -12.08 -11.84 -4.74
C LEU A 49 -12.07 -10.49 -5.46
N VAL A 50 -12.41 -9.40 -4.76
CA VAL A 50 -12.40 -8.05 -5.33
C VAL A 50 -10.97 -7.63 -5.73
N SER A 51 -9.97 -7.91 -4.89
CA SER A 51 -8.57 -7.66 -5.22
C SER A 51 -8.13 -8.40 -6.50
N LEU A 52 -8.48 -9.68 -6.64
CA LEU A 52 -8.18 -10.47 -7.84
C LEU A 52 -8.84 -9.90 -9.10
N LEU A 53 -10.09 -9.48 -9.00
CA LEU A 53 -10.79 -8.82 -10.12
C LEU A 53 -10.09 -7.51 -10.51
N LEU A 54 -9.67 -6.69 -9.55
CA LEU A 54 -8.95 -5.45 -9.83
C LEU A 54 -7.56 -5.70 -10.45
N TRP A 55 -6.88 -6.78 -10.06
CA TRP A 55 -5.64 -7.20 -10.73
C TRP A 55 -5.86 -7.57 -12.19
N ILE A 56 -6.92 -8.32 -12.50
CA ILE A 56 -7.29 -8.67 -13.88
C ILE A 56 -7.60 -7.38 -14.67
N VAL A 57 -8.41 -6.49 -14.11
CA VAL A 57 -8.72 -5.19 -14.74
C VAL A 57 -7.45 -4.38 -14.98
N THR A 58 -6.54 -4.33 -14.02
CA THR A 58 -5.26 -3.60 -14.14
C THR A 58 -4.44 -4.13 -15.31
N ILE A 59 -4.32 -5.45 -15.44
CA ILE A 59 -3.58 -6.08 -16.54
C ILE A 59 -4.26 -5.76 -17.88
N LEU A 60 -5.59 -5.81 -17.96
CA LEU A 60 -6.32 -5.48 -19.18
C LEU A 60 -6.11 -4.00 -19.56
N VAL A 61 -6.28 -3.08 -18.62
CA VAL A 61 -6.16 -1.64 -18.91
C VAL A 61 -4.71 -1.26 -19.25
N ASP A 62 -3.71 -1.85 -18.60
CA ASP A 62 -2.29 -1.61 -18.94
C ASP A 62 -1.93 -2.06 -20.37
N ASN A 63 -2.53 -3.16 -20.84
CA ASN A 63 -2.25 -3.70 -22.17
C ASN A 63 -3.08 -3.04 -23.28
N TYR A 64 -4.35 -2.66 -23.01
CA TYR A 64 -5.28 -2.21 -24.04
C TYR A 64 -5.51 -0.69 -24.08
N VAL A 65 -5.30 0.04 -22.98
CA VAL A 65 -5.64 1.47 -22.91
C VAL A 65 -4.38 2.33 -22.88
N GLU A 66 -3.56 2.17 -21.85
CA GLU A 66 -2.38 3.00 -21.61
C GLU A 66 -1.44 2.32 -20.62
N ARG A 67 -0.15 2.62 -20.69
CA ARG A 67 0.81 2.12 -19.68
C ARG A 67 0.59 2.77 -18.32
N ILE A 68 0.76 2.02 -17.25
CA ILE A 68 0.69 2.52 -15.88
C ILE A 68 1.63 3.73 -15.69
N SER A 69 1.06 4.86 -15.25
CA SER A 69 1.83 6.08 -15.01
C SER A 69 1.44 6.75 -13.69
N ARG A 70 2.42 6.80 -12.79
CA ARG A 70 2.34 7.51 -11.50
C ARG A 70 2.17 9.02 -11.64
N ARG A 71 2.77 9.62 -12.68
CA ARG A 71 2.78 11.07 -12.88
C ARG A 71 1.43 11.62 -13.30
N THR A 72 0.70 10.85 -14.11
CA THR A 72 -0.62 11.24 -14.62
C THR A 72 -1.76 10.69 -13.77
N CYS A 73 -1.46 9.83 -12.78
CA CYS A 73 -2.45 9.12 -11.95
C CYS A 73 -3.58 8.53 -12.82
N ASN A 74 -3.17 7.76 -13.83
CA ASN A 74 -4.06 7.32 -14.88
C ASN A 74 -4.92 6.10 -14.46
N MET A 75 -5.87 5.68 -15.29
CA MET A 75 -6.83 4.63 -14.91
C MET A 75 -6.14 3.32 -14.45
N PRO A 76 -5.17 2.74 -15.20
CA PRO A 76 -4.52 1.51 -14.77
C PRO A 76 -3.68 1.72 -13.50
N TYR A 77 -3.14 2.92 -13.25
CA TYR A 77 -2.50 3.23 -11.98
C TYR A 77 -3.48 3.20 -10.82
N VAL A 78 -4.68 3.79 -10.98
CA VAL A 78 -5.71 3.79 -9.93
C VAL A 78 -6.16 2.37 -9.60
N THR A 79 -6.44 1.54 -10.61
CA THR A 79 -6.86 0.15 -10.36
C THR A 79 -5.74 -0.69 -9.76
N TRP A 80 -4.48 -0.45 -10.17
CA TRP A 80 -3.31 -1.13 -9.62
C TRP A 80 -3.13 -0.84 -8.12
N VAL A 81 -3.21 0.43 -7.73
CA VAL A 81 -3.11 0.83 -6.32
C VAL A 81 -4.23 0.20 -5.50
N LEU A 82 -5.48 0.28 -5.96
CA LEU A 82 -6.61 -0.34 -5.26
C LEU A 82 -6.47 -1.87 -5.14
N ALA A 83 -5.96 -2.55 -6.17
CA ALA A 83 -5.72 -3.99 -6.16
C ALA A 83 -4.68 -4.36 -5.10
N GLN A 84 -3.57 -3.62 -5.05
CA GLN A 84 -2.47 -3.81 -4.11
C GLN A 84 -2.90 -3.54 -2.66
N ASP A 85 -3.66 -2.47 -2.43
CA ASP A 85 -4.14 -2.09 -1.09
C ASP A 85 -5.12 -3.12 -0.54
N LEU A 86 -6.09 -3.58 -1.35
CA LEU A 86 -7.03 -4.63 -0.94
C LEU A 86 -6.33 -5.98 -0.74
N GLN A 87 -5.29 -6.29 -1.53
CA GLN A 87 -4.48 -7.49 -1.31
C GLN A 87 -3.76 -7.42 0.04
N ALA A 88 -3.10 -6.30 0.34
CA ALA A 88 -2.39 -6.10 1.60
C ALA A 88 -3.36 -6.18 2.79
N LEU A 89 -4.53 -5.54 2.68
CA LEU A 89 -5.59 -5.66 3.68
C LEU A 89 -6.05 -7.11 3.88
N GLY A 90 -6.24 -7.85 2.79
CA GLY A 90 -6.58 -9.28 2.85
C GLY A 90 -5.52 -10.11 3.58
N VAL A 91 -4.23 -9.84 3.36
CA VAL A 91 -3.12 -10.50 4.07
C VAL A 91 -3.13 -10.15 5.55
N ILE A 92 -3.33 -8.89 5.92
CA ILE A 92 -3.44 -8.47 7.33
C ILE A 92 -4.66 -9.14 7.97
N MET A 93 -5.81 -9.22 7.29
CA MET A 93 -6.98 -9.90 7.84
C MET A 93 -6.75 -11.41 8.04
N LEU A 94 -5.91 -12.06 7.22
CA LEU A 94 -5.54 -13.46 7.43
C LEU A 94 -4.74 -13.69 8.73
N SER A 95 -4.05 -12.67 9.24
CA SER A 95 -3.33 -12.80 10.52
C SER A 95 -4.27 -13.13 11.68
N SER A 96 -5.57 -12.79 11.57
CA SER A 96 -6.60 -13.14 12.56
C SER A 96 -6.84 -14.64 12.74
N TYR A 97 -6.38 -15.49 11.81
CA TYR A 97 -6.40 -16.95 11.98
C TYR A 97 -5.24 -17.49 12.81
N ILE A 98 -4.21 -16.69 13.04
CA ILE A 98 -3.09 -17.07 13.89
C ILE A 98 -3.56 -16.94 15.34
N PRO A 99 -3.55 -18.01 16.15
CA PRO A 99 -4.13 -18.02 17.50
C PRO A 99 -3.42 -17.10 18.51
N MET A 100 -2.36 -16.41 18.12
CA MET A 100 -1.87 -15.22 18.83
C MET A 100 -2.77 -14.04 18.46
N ASN A 101 -3.86 -13.87 19.21
CA ASN A 101 -4.89 -12.83 19.00
C ASN A 101 -4.42 -11.40 19.36
N LYS A 102 -3.12 -11.12 19.18
CA LYS A 102 -2.51 -9.80 19.35
C LYS A 102 -1.94 -9.41 17.99
N LEU A 103 -2.13 -8.16 17.58
CA LEU A 103 -1.37 -7.60 16.45
C LEU A 103 0.10 -8.00 16.60
N SER A 104 0.75 -8.32 15.49
CA SER A 104 2.19 -8.55 15.53
C SER A 104 2.85 -7.35 16.20
N SER A 105 3.81 -7.59 17.08
CA SER A 105 4.51 -6.50 17.79
C SER A 105 5.10 -5.47 16.83
N LEU A 106 5.40 -5.90 15.60
CA LEU A 106 5.86 -5.04 14.51
C LEU A 106 4.74 -4.23 13.86
N GLU A 107 3.54 -4.81 13.69
CA GLU A 107 2.37 -4.07 13.19
C GLU A 107 1.98 -2.96 14.17
N GLU A 108 1.97 -3.26 15.48
CA GLU A 108 1.71 -2.28 16.53
C GLU A 108 2.81 -1.20 16.57
N ALA A 109 4.09 -1.58 16.42
CA ALA A 109 5.21 -0.64 16.39
C ALA A 109 5.12 0.36 15.22
N ILE A 110 4.75 -0.14 14.03
CA ILE A 110 4.57 0.68 12.83
C ILE A 110 3.34 1.59 12.99
N ASP A 111 2.21 1.05 13.43
CA ASP A 111 0.96 1.80 13.61
C ASP A 111 1.12 2.95 14.62
N GLN A 112 1.82 2.71 15.74
CA GLN A 112 2.10 3.73 16.74
C GLN A 112 2.98 4.89 16.21
N ASN A 113 3.83 4.63 15.21
CA ASN A 113 4.83 5.58 14.70
C ASN A 113 4.74 5.77 13.18
N LEU A 114 3.52 5.81 12.62
CA LEU A 114 3.30 5.81 11.17
C LEU A 114 4.03 6.96 10.45
N LEU A 115 3.98 8.18 10.99
CA LEU A 115 4.65 9.34 10.40
C LEU A 115 6.18 9.18 10.44
N ALA A 116 6.74 8.78 11.57
CA ALA A 116 8.19 8.58 11.72
C ALA A 116 8.70 7.45 10.81
N THR A 117 7.94 6.36 10.73
CA THR A 117 8.18 5.24 9.81
C THR A 117 8.19 5.72 8.36
N PHE A 118 7.20 6.53 7.97
CA PHE A 118 7.10 7.11 6.64
C PHE A 118 8.31 8.02 6.30
N LEU A 119 8.70 8.91 7.22
CA LEU A 119 9.85 9.79 7.01
C LEU A 119 11.15 8.99 6.90
N LEU A 120 11.36 8.01 7.77
CA LEU A 120 12.54 7.15 7.75
C LEU A 120 12.62 6.36 6.43
N ALA A 121 11.49 5.80 5.98
CA ALA A 121 11.37 5.12 4.70
C ALA A 121 11.78 6.02 3.52
N ASN A 122 11.32 7.29 3.51
CA ASN A 122 11.69 8.27 2.47
C ASN A 122 13.18 8.62 2.48
N VAL A 123 13.78 8.76 3.67
CA VAL A 123 15.22 9.01 3.78
C VAL A 123 16.01 7.81 3.25
N PHE A 124 15.65 6.60 3.63
CA PHE A 124 16.34 5.38 3.20
C PHE A 124 16.19 5.15 1.68
N THR A 125 15.01 5.39 1.11
CA THR A 125 14.83 5.33 -0.35
C THR A 125 15.65 6.41 -1.07
N GLY A 126 15.74 7.62 -0.52
CA GLY A 126 16.65 8.66 -1.01
C GLY A 126 18.12 8.23 -0.98
N MET A 127 18.58 7.63 0.12
CA MET A 127 19.94 7.10 0.24
C MET A 127 20.24 6.01 -0.79
N VAL A 128 19.33 5.05 -0.97
CA VAL A 128 19.50 3.98 -1.97
C VAL A 128 19.58 4.56 -3.39
N ASN A 129 18.73 5.54 -3.73
CA ASN A 129 18.73 6.19 -5.03
C ASN A 129 20.00 7.02 -5.32
N LEU A 130 20.69 7.50 -4.28
CA LEU A 130 21.98 8.21 -4.43
C LEU A 130 23.16 7.25 -4.48
N ALA A 131 23.07 6.10 -3.80
CA ALA A 131 24.14 5.12 -3.70
C ALA A 131 24.19 4.15 -4.89
N VAL A 132 23.04 3.89 -5.52
CA VAL A 132 22.90 2.91 -6.60
C VAL A 132 22.16 3.55 -7.77
N ASP A 133 22.67 3.36 -8.98
CA ASP A 133 21.95 3.68 -10.22
C ASP A 133 20.79 2.69 -10.41
N THR A 134 19.69 2.94 -9.70
CA THR A 134 18.54 2.03 -9.60
C THR A 134 17.87 1.75 -10.95
N ILE A 135 18.04 2.63 -11.93
CA ILE A 135 17.49 2.48 -13.30
C ILE A 135 18.18 1.35 -14.08
N PHE A 136 19.47 1.08 -13.78
CA PHE A 136 20.26 0.05 -14.48
C PHE A 136 20.50 -1.20 -13.63
N ALA A 137 19.93 -1.26 -12.42
CA ALA A 137 20.11 -2.38 -11.52
C ALA A 137 19.45 -3.65 -12.08
N SER A 138 20.17 -4.78 -12.00
CA SER A 138 19.61 -6.08 -12.41
C SER A 138 18.41 -6.48 -11.51
N PRO A 139 17.51 -7.36 -11.97
CA PRO A 139 16.37 -7.80 -11.16
C PRO A 139 16.79 -8.42 -9.82
N LEU A 140 17.87 -9.20 -9.81
CA LEU A 140 18.38 -9.83 -8.60
C LEU A 140 18.95 -8.78 -7.63
N SER A 141 19.75 -7.83 -8.13
CA SER A 141 20.28 -6.73 -7.33
C SER A 141 19.16 -5.89 -6.72
N SER A 142 18.10 -5.62 -7.51
CA SER A 142 16.93 -4.88 -7.05
C SER A 142 16.19 -5.61 -5.93
N LEU A 143 16.00 -6.92 -6.05
CA LEU A 143 15.41 -7.74 -5.00
C LEU A 143 16.23 -7.69 -3.71
N VAL A 144 17.56 -7.88 -3.80
CA VAL A 144 18.45 -7.82 -2.63
C VAL A 144 18.37 -6.46 -1.93
N ILE A 145 18.42 -5.37 -2.70
CA ILE A 145 18.32 -4.00 -2.17
C ILE A 145 16.98 -3.80 -1.47
N LEU A 146 15.87 -4.21 -2.09
CA LEU A 146 14.53 -4.07 -1.50
C LEU A 146 14.37 -4.91 -0.23
N THR A 147 14.90 -6.13 -0.20
CA THR A 147 14.87 -6.99 0.99
C THR A 147 15.71 -6.40 2.12
N ALA A 148 16.93 -5.96 1.83
CA ALA A 148 17.80 -5.33 2.82
C ALA A 148 17.18 -4.04 3.38
N TYR A 149 16.60 -3.22 2.50
CA TYR A 149 15.86 -2.01 2.87
C TYR A 149 14.67 -2.32 3.80
N ALA A 150 13.82 -3.28 3.43
CA ALA A 150 12.65 -3.66 4.22
C ALA A 150 13.03 -4.23 5.59
N PHE A 151 14.10 -5.03 5.64
CA PHE A 151 14.64 -5.58 6.88
C PHE A 151 15.20 -4.48 7.79
N ALA A 152 16.02 -3.58 7.25
CA ALA A 152 16.62 -2.48 8.02
C ALA A 152 15.53 -1.56 8.60
N LEU A 153 14.54 -1.18 7.79
CA LEU A 153 13.41 -0.37 8.23
C LEU A 153 12.63 -1.05 9.37
N SER A 154 12.31 -2.35 9.19
CA SER A 154 11.62 -3.16 10.19
C SER A 154 12.40 -3.29 11.50
N ALA A 155 13.71 -3.52 11.43
CA ALA A 155 14.57 -3.63 12.60
C ALA A 155 14.68 -2.32 13.40
N ILE A 156 14.80 -1.19 12.70
CA ILE A 156 14.87 0.12 13.35
C ILE A 156 13.55 0.46 14.05
N ILE A 157 12.41 0.24 13.40
CA ILE A 157 11.10 0.51 14.02
C ILE A 157 10.84 -0.44 15.20
N GLY A 158 11.19 -1.72 15.05
CA GLY A 158 11.07 -2.69 16.13
C GLY A 158 11.93 -2.34 17.35
N THR A 159 13.16 -1.87 17.14
CA THR A 159 14.06 -1.44 18.24
C THR A 159 13.62 -0.14 18.92
N ILE A 160 13.10 0.83 18.15
CA ILE A 160 12.50 2.06 18.70
C ILE A 160 11.30 1.73 19.59
N HIS A 161 10.42 0.84 19.13
CA HIS A 161 9.26 0.38 19.90
C HIS A 161 9.67 -0.36 21.18
N PHE A 162 10.67 -1.26 21.11
CA PHE A 162 11.18 -1.97 22.28
C PHE A 162 11.84 -1.03 23.31
N SER A 163 12.43 0.08 22.83
CA SER A 163 13.02 1.11 23.66
C SER A 163 11.98 2.06 24.29
N GLY A 164 10.68 1.85 24.02
CA GLY A 164 9.58 2.62 24.59
C GLY A 164 9.46 4.06 24.07
N PHE A 165 10.23 4.43 23.05
CA PHE A 165 10.16 5.76 22.46
C PHE A 165 8.95 5.83 21.51
N ARG A 166 7.97 6.67 21.89
CA ARG A 166 6.85 7.03 21.02
C ARG A 166 7.17 8.32 20.29
N LEU A 167 7.43 8.24 19.00
CA LEU A 167 7.60 9.38 18.10
C LEU A 167 6.22 9.87 17.65
N LYS A 168 5.32 10.14 18.60
CA LYS A 168 4.03 10.75 18.31
C LYS A 168 4.20 12.25 18.17
N PHE A 169 4.16 12.72 16.93
CA PHE A 169 3.83 14.11 16.64
C PHE A 169 2.31 14.17 16.45
N TRP A 170 1.60 14.39 17.58
CA TRP A 170 0.15 14.28 17.81
C TRP A 170 -0.32 12.95 18.43
#